data_AF-W4K9A9-F1
#
_entry.id   AF-W4K9A9-F1
#
_cell.length_a   1.000
_cell.length_b   1.000
_cell.length_c   1.000
_cell.angle_alpha   90.00
_cell.angle_beta   90.00
_cell.angle_gamma   90.00
#
_symmetry.space_group_name_H-M   'P 1'
#
loop_
_entity.id
_entity.type
_entity.pdbx_description
1 polymer ?
#
loop_
_entity_poly.entity_id
_entity_poly.type
_entity_poly.pdbx_seq_one_letter_code
_entity_poly.pdbx_strand_id
1 'polypeptide(L)'
;MACIGCTSNLIEFTDGVTWVQQVLHEGLLLALVNISPSFRLLDGDVCTLVLAMLSDRLPRYFVYRSVIVAASAAMTKLDNQHLAKIARSPLKEPWLKLKHLTEERMSIKTEWSVMRKQVGYCDNQGAKDTFKQCARCQTTMYCSKSCQVLGWKKGHKTECELKSLERTADTINRQDRVFMHHLAIRNARDNIVNLREIAARDHPGVPYAGLGVSCDYLKVPPTFGVFALENYTLERLADPTAERTLEARGLSLIAKVRASEGKYTLVESRVSRGETSTLIITISVRSLWEFDSDWEEEMNRLIDLSAEDVGMPSAWAKELTD
;
A
#
# COMPACT_ATOMS: atom_id res chain seq x y z
N MET A 1 10.73 -26.04 -17.82
CA MET A 1 11.25 -24.73 -18.28
C MET A 1 10.14 -23.85 -18.85
N ALA A 2 9.35 -24.32 -19.82
CA ALA A 2 8.20 -23.57 -20.38
C ALA A 2 7.22 -23.02 -19.32
N CYS A 3 6.90 -23.80 -18.27
CA CYS A 3 5.96 -23.36 -17.23
C CYS A 3 6.45 -22.13 -16.43
N ILE A 4 7.75 -21.99 -16.18
CA ILE A 4 8.29 -20.82 -15.44
C ILE A 4 8.20 -19.57 -16.31
N GLY A 5 8.51 -19.67 -17.60
CA GLY A 5 8.32 -18.59 -18.56
C GLY A 5 6.85 -18.16 -18.66
N CYS A 6 5.94 -19.12 -18.75
CA CYS A 6 4.49 -18.83 -18.76
C CYS A 6 4.05 -18.14 -17.47
N THR A 7 4.40 -18.65 -16.28
CA THR A 7 4.04 -18.01 -15.00
C THR A 7 4.62 -16.60 -14.89
N SER A 8 5.88 -16.42 -15.28
CA SER A 8 6.55 -15.12 -15.32
C SER A 8 5.76 -14.10 -16.15
N ASN A 9 5.29 -14.50 -17.33
CA ASN A 9 4.53 -13.62 -18.22
C ASN A 9 3.09 -13.41 -17.71
N LEU A 10 2.48 -14.43 -17.10
CA LEU A 10 1.12 -14.36 -16.55
C LEU A 10 1.02 -13.37 -15.38
N ILE A 11 2.07 -13.23 -14.56
CA ILE A 11 2.11 -12.26 -13.45
C ILE A 11 1.89 -10.82 -13.93
N GLU A 12 2.30 -10.51 -15.16
CA GLU A 12 2.13 -9.18 -15.75
C GLU A 12 0.91 -9.09 -16.67
N PHE A 13 0.14 -10.18 -16.87
CA PHE A 13 -1.01 -10.15 -17.76
C PHE A 13 -2.22 -9.43 -17.14
N THR A 14 -3.04 -8.76 -17.96
CA THR A 14 -4.24 -8.00 -17.55
C THR A 14 -4.02 -7.06 -16.35
N ASP A 15 -4.60 -7.34 -15.18
CA ASP A 15 -4.45 -6.52 -13.97
C ASP A 15 -3.23 -6.92 -13.12
N GLY A 16 -2.61 -8.05 -13.43
CA GLY A 16 -1.51 -8.70 -12.70
C GLY A 16 -1.86 -9.21 -11.30
N VAL A 17 -2.64 -8.45 -10.54
CA VAL A 17 -3.02 -8.73 -9.14
C VAL A 17 -3.70 -10.07 -9.00
N THR A 18 -4.67 -10.36 -9.87
CA THR A 18 -5.42 -11.61 -9.90
C THR A 18 -4.48 -12.80 -10.12
N TRP A 19 -3.58 -12.67 -11.09
CA TRP A 19 -2.63 -13.73 -11.43
C TRP A 19 -1.59 -13.94 -10.35
N VAL A 20 -1.06 -12.87 -9.76
CA VAL A 20 -0.11 -12.94 -8.64
C VAL A 20 -0.73 -13.66 -7.45
N GLN A 21 -1.97 -13.32 -7.07
CA GLN A 21 -2.68 -14.05 -6.02
C GLN A 21 -2.85 -15.52 -6.36
N GLN A 22 -3.29 -15.82 -7.58
CA GLN A 22 -3.53 -17.19 -8.01
C GLN A 22 -2.23 -18.02 -7.97
N VAL A 23 -1.13 -17.55 -8.56
CA VAL A 23 0.12 -18.32 -8.57
C VAL A 23 0.68 -18.51 -7.15
N LEU A 24 0.49 -17.55 -6.24
CA LEU A 24 0.85 -17.71 -4.84
C LEU A 24 0.00 -18.79 -4.14
N HIS A 25 -1.31 -18.79 -4.38
CA HIS A 25 -2.23 -19.80 -3.84
C HIS A 25 -1.94 -21.21 -4.38
N GLU A 26 -1.60 -21.30 -5.66
CA GLU A 26 -1.27 -22.56 -6.37
C GLU A 26 0.17 -23.05 -6.12
N GLY A 27 0.88 -22.46 -5.14
CA GLY A 27 2.14 -22.99 -4.64
C GLY A 27 3.38 -22.58 -5.43
N LEU A 28 3.37 -21.44 -6.12
CA LEU A 28 4.56 -20.91 -6.79
C LEU A 28 5.79 -20.87 -5.87
N LEU A 29 5.64 -20.34 -4.66
CA LEU A 29 6.76 -20.26 -3.71
C LEU A 29 7.31 -21.64 -3.36
N LEU A 30 6.44 -22.63 -3.14
CA LEU A 30 6.85 -24.02 -2.89
C LEU A 30 7.59 -24.62 -4.09
N ALA A 31 7.13 -24.36 -5.31
CA ALA A 31 7.81 -24.79 -6.53
C ALA A 31 9.23 -24.18 -6.63
N LEU A 32 9.37 -22.88 -6.34
CA LEU A 32 10.66 -22.19 -6.32
C LEU A 32 11.60 -22.74 -5.24
N VAL A 33 11.07 -23.07 -4.06
CA VAL A 33 11.85 -23.72 -3.01
C VAL A 33 12.35 -25.09 -3.46
N ASN A 34 11.47 -25.88 -4.09
CA ASN A 34 11.81 -27.25 -4.49
C ASN A 34 12.81 -27.30 -5.63
N ILE A 35 12.80 -26.33 -6.54
CA ILE A 35 13.80 -26.24 -7.62
C ILE A 35 15.14 -25.66 -7.15
N SER A 36 15.17 -24.97 -6.01
CA SER A 36 16.36 -24.26 -5.50
C SER A 36 17.64 -25.10 -5.38
N PRO A 37 17.63 -26.39 -4.99
CA PRO A 37 18.87 -27.19 -4.94
C PRO A 37 19.46 -27.47 -6.32
N SER A 38 18.61 -27.51 -7.35
CA SER A 38 19.00 -27.76 -8.74
C SER A 38 19.14 -26.47 -9.55
N PHE A 39 19.12 -25.30 -8.89
CA PHE A 39 19.06 -24.01 -9.57
C PHE A 39 20.21 -23.81 -10.56
N ARG A 40 21.42 -24.28 -10.22
CA ARG A 40 22.61 -24.19 -11.10
C ARG A 40 22.54 -25.07 -12.34
N LEU A 41 21.62 -26.03 -12.38
CA LEU A 41 21.41 -26.93 -13.52
C LEU A 41 20.33 -26.39 -14.47
N LEU A 42 19.66 -25.30 -14.12
CA LEU A 42 18.69 -24.66 -14.98
C LEU A 42 19.39 -23.86 -16.06
N ASP A 43 18.70 -23.72 -17.19
CA ASP A 43 19.10 -22.80 -18.24
C ASP A 43 19.25 -21.36 -17.70
N GLY A 44 20.19 -20.61 -18.29
CA GLY A 44 20.54 -19.25 -17.84
C GLY A 44 19.37 -18.27 -17.89
N ASP A 45 18.51 -18.38 -18.92
CA ASP A 45 17.34 -17.53 -19.05
C ASP A 45 16.30 -17.86 -17.97
N VAL A 46 16.13 -19.16 -17.68
CA VAL A 46 15.23 -19.61 -16.62
C VAL A 46 15.71 -19.14 -15.24
N CYS A 47 17.02 -19.19 -14.98
CA CYS A 47 17.60 -18.64 -13.75
C CYS A 47 17.29 -17.15 -13.61
N THR A 48 17.48 -16.39 -14.69
CA THR A 48 17.23 -14.94 -14.73
C THR A 48 15.76 -14.64 -14.45
N LEU A 49 14.83 -15.38 -15.06
CA LEU A 49 13.39 -15.22 -14.84
C LEU A 49 13.00 -15.50 -13.38
N VAL A 50 13.51 -16.57 -12.77
CA VAL A 50 13.21 -16.89 -11.35
C VAL A 50 13.76 -15.82 -10.42
N LEU A 51 14.99 -15.35 -10.65
CA LEU A 51 15.60 -14.29 -9.84
C LEU A 51 14.82 -12.97 -9.97
N ALA A 52 14.43 -12.60 -11.20
CA ALA A 52 13.61 -11.41 -11.46
C ALA A 52 12.23 -11.52 -10.80
N MET A 53 11.60 -12.69 -10.82
CA MET A 53 10.33 -12.91 -10.13
C MET A 53 10.41 -12.61 -8.63
N LEU A 54 11.43 -13.13 -7.95
CA LEU A 54 11.60 -12.95 -6.50
C LEU A 54 12.12 -11.57 -6.10
N SER A 55 13.02 -11.01 -6.91
CA SER A 55 13.73 -9.77 -6.57
C SER A 55 13.02 -8.51 -7.05
N ASP A 56 12.09 -8.63 -8.01
CA ASP A 56 11.49 -7.47 -8.67
C ASP A 56 9.99 -7.64 -8.92
N ARG A 57 9.57 -8.63 -9.73
CA ARG A 57 8.16 -8.70 -10.17
C ARG A 57 7.16 -8.92 -9.03
N LEU A 58 7.35 -9.94 -8.19
CA LEU A 58 6.45 -10.18 -7.06
C LEU A 58 6.46 -9.02 -6.04
N PRO A 59 7.62 -8.49 -5.60
CA PRO A 59 7.68 -7.36 -4.68
C PRO A 59 6.86 -6.14 -5.10
N ARG A 60 6.79 -5.81 -6.40
CA ARG A 60 5.99 -4.68 -6.90
C ARG A 60 4.49 -4.80 -6.58
N TYR A 61 3.98 -6.01 -6.40
CA TYR A 61 2.58 -6.27 -6.04
C TYR A 61 2.34 -6.33 -4.52
N PHE A 62 3.36 -6.16 -3.68
CA PHE A 62 3.20 -6.18 -2.21
C PHE A 62 2.62 -4.88 -1.64
N VAL A 63 2.18 -3.98 -2.52
CA VAL A 63 1.31 -2.85 -2.18
C VAL A 63 -0.17 -3.25 -2.10
N TYR A 64 -0.54 -4.45 -2.55
CA TYR A 64 -1.89 -4.99 -2.48
C TYR A 64 -2.05 -5.86 -1.22
N ARG A 65 -3.04 -5.52 -0.38
CA ARG A 65 -3.34 -6.27 0.86
C ARG A 65 -3.65 -7.74 0.57
N SER A 66 -4.41 -7.99 -0.48
CA SER A 66 -4.80 -9.32 -0.95
C SER A 66 -3.59 -10.16 -1.33
N VAL A 67 -2.63 -9.57 -2.05
CA VAL A 67 -1.37 -10.22 -2.44
C VAL A 67 -0.50 -10.54 -1.23
N ILE A 68 -0.30 -9.59 -0.30
CA ILE A 68 0.53 -9.86 0.89
C ILE A 68 -0.08 -10.95 1.80
N VAL A 69 -1.41 -11.05 1.85
CA VAL A 69 -2.11 -12.11 2.60
C VAL A 69 -1.87 -13.47 1.92
N ALA A 70 -1.99 -13.53 0.59
CA ALA A 70 -1.70 -14.74 -0.16
C ALA A 70 -0.23 -15.17 -0.03
N ALA A 71 0.70 -14.22 -0.14
CA ALA A 71 2.14 -14.46 0.02
C ALA A 71 2.47 -14.97 1.42
N SER A 72 1.99 -14.28 2.47
CA SER A 72 2.19 -14.70 3.86
C SER A 72 1.64 -16.11 4.11
N ALA A 73 0.42 -16.40 3.65
CA ALA A 73 -0.19 -17.72 3.79
C ALA A 73 0.55 -18.81 2.98
N ALA A 74 1.18 -18.47 1.85
CA ALA A 74 2.00 -19.40 1.09
C ALA A 74 3.35 -19.66 1.79
N MET A 75 3.96 -18.64 2.39
CA MET A 75 5.22 -18.76 3.12
C MET A 75 5.09 -19.57 4.41
N THR A 76 3.98 -19.45 5.15
CA THR A 76 3.76 -20.20 6.40
C THR A 76 3.59 -21.70 6.20
N LYS A 77 3.32 -22.15 4.96
CA LYS A 77 3.25 -23.59 4.62
C LYS A 77 4.62 -24.24 4.45
N LEU A 78 5.70 -23.45 4.45
CA LEU A 78 7.06 -23.96 4.25
C LEU A 78 7.71 -24.27 5.59
N ASP A 79 8.20 -25.50 5.74
CA ASP A 79 8.91 -25.95 6.94
C ASP A 79 10.43 -25.71 6.88
N ASN A 80 11.13 -26.10 7.94
CA ASN A 80 12.59 -25.96 8.02
C ASN A 80 13.36 -26.74 6.94
N GLN A 81 12.82 -27.86 6.44
CA GLN A 81 13.45 -28.61 5.36
C GLN A 81 13.37 -27.84 4.04
N HIS A 82 12.23 -27.18 3.78
CA HIS A 82 12.04 -26.28 2.66
C HIS A 82 13.01 -25.09 2.74
N LEU A 83 13.10 -24.42 3.89
CA LEU A 83 13.98 -23.26 4.07
C LEU A 83 15.47 -23.61 3.96
N ALA A 84 15.88 -24.80 4.41
CA ALA A 84 17.26 -25.29 4.28
C ALA A 84 17.69 -25.45 2.81
N LYS A 85 16.76 -25.79 1.89
CA LYS A 85 17.03 -25.88 0.45
C LYS A 85 17.38 -24.50 -0.12
N ILE A 86 16.59 -23.48 0.22
CA ILE A 86 16.82 -22.11 -0.23
C ILE A 86 18.15 -21.57 0.31
N ALA A 87 18.44 -21.80 1.59
CA ALA A 87 19.64 -21.27 2.26
C ALA A 87 20.95 -21.68 1.58
N ARG A 88 20.96 -22.79 0.84
CA ARG A 88 22.14 -23.31 0.11
C ARG A 88 22.11 -22.98 -1.38
N SER A 89 21.12 -22.19 -1.83
CA SER A 89 20.89 -21.87 -3.24
C SER A 89 21.17 -20.38 -3.54
N PRO A 90 21.37 -20.02 -4.81
CA PRO A 90 21.41 -18.62 -5.23
C PRO A 90 20.13 -17.83 -4.94
N LEU A 91 19.02 -18.51 -4.59
CA LEU A 91 17.76 -17.86 -4.24
C LEU A 91 17.73 -17.33 -2.80
N LYS A 92 18.74 -17.62 -1.97
CA LYS A 92 18.77 -17.19 -0.56
C LYS A 92 18.51 -15.70 -0.39
N GLU A 93 19.30 -14.85 -1.03
CA GLU A 93 19.19 -13.39 -0.85
C GLU A 93 17.87 -12.82 -1.41
N PRO A 94 17.45 -13.14 -2.64
CA PRO A 94 16.11 -12.77 -3.14
C PRO A 94 14.98 -13.22 -2.21
N TRP A 95 15.06 -14.45 -1.69
CA TRP A 95 14.05 -15.01 -0.80
C TRP A 95 13.97 -14.26 0.51
N LEU A 96 15.11 -13.98 1.15
CA LEU A 96 15.15 -13.24 2.42
C LEU A 96 14.58 -11.83 2.25
N LYS A 97 14.92 -11.14 1.16
CA LYS A 97 14.34 -9.81 0.85
C LYS A 97 12.83 -9.88 0.66
N LEU A 98 12.33 -10.87 -0.08
CA LEU A 98 10.89 -11.06 -0.29
C LEU A 98 10.17 -11.40 1.01
N LYS A 99 10.76 -12.26 1.85
CA LYS A 99 10.23 -12.64 3.17
C LYS A 99 10.14 -11.41 4.08
N HIS A 100 11.23 -10.66 4.21
CA HIS A 100 11.28 -9.46 5.02
C HIS A 100 10.24 -8.42 4.57
N LEU A 101 10.13 -8.19 3.26
CA LEU A 101 9.09 -7.31 2.71
C LEU A 101 7.69 -7.82 3.05
N THR A 102 7.43 -9.13 2.94
CA THR A 102 6.12 -9.71 3.31
C THR A 102 5.79 -9.43 4.78
N GLU A 103 6.75 -9.65 5.67
CA GLU A 103 6.61 -9.46 7.12
C GLU A 103 6.36 -7.99 7.46
N GLU A 104 7.16 -7.08 6.89
CA GLU A 104 7.01 -5.63 7.03
C GLU A 104 5.59 -5.21 6.61
N ARG A 105 5.14 -5.61 5.42
CA ARG A 105 3.80 -5.25 4.92
C ARG A 105 2.67 -5.89 5.74
N MET A 106 2.89 -7.08 6.29
CA MET A 106 1.93 -7.72 7.20
C MET A 106 1.84 -7.03 8.57
N SER A 107 2.94 -6.48 9.09
CA SER A 107 2.92 -5.61 10.28
C SER A 107 2.05 -4.38 10.02
N ILE A 108 2.32 -3.67 8.92
CA ILE A 108 1.55 -2.48 8.50
C ILE A 108 0.05 -2.79 8.39
N LYS A 109 -0.30 -3.93 7.77
CA LYS A 109 -1.69 -4.38 7.65
C LYS A 109 -2.35 -4.59 9.03
N THR A 110 -1.61 -5.13 9.99
CA THR A 110 -2.10 -5.46 11.33
C THR A 110 -2.31 -4.22 12.15
N GLU A 111 -1.31 -3.33 12.21
CA GLU A 111 -1.38 -2.03 12.88
C GLU A 111 -2.58 -1.21 12.39
N TRP A 112 -2.78 -1.13 11.07
CA TRP A 112 -3.96 -0.46 10.52
C TRP A 112 -5.29 -1.08 10.94
N SER A 113 -5.35 -2.41 11.03
CA SER A 113 -6.57 -3.12 11.42
C SER A 113 -6.95 -2.78 12.87
N VAL A 114 -5.96 -2.58 13.74
CA VAL A 114 -6.13 -2.09 15.11
C VAL A 114 -6.55 -0.62 15.12
N MET A 115 -5.80 0.26 14.45
CA MET A 115 -6.12 1.69 14.42
C MET A 115 -7.53 1.96 13.90
N ARG A 116 -7.94 1.25 12.83
CA ARG A 116 -9.29 1.39 12.28
C ARG A 116 -10.36 0.94 13.27
N LYS A 117 -10.07 -0.01 14.19
CA LYS A 117 -11.00 -0.39 15.27
C LYS A 117 -11.23 0.75 16.27
N GLN A 118 -10.26 1.64 16.45
CA GLN A 118 -10.35 2.74 17.41
C GLN A 118 -10.79 4.07 16.78
N VAL A 119 -10.47 4.33 15.50
CA VAL A 119 -10.74 5.63 14.85
C VAL A 119 -12.04 5.61 14.01
N GLY A 120 -13.18 5.80 14.67
CA GLY A 120 -14.44 6.16 14.02
C GLY A 120 -14.60 7.69 14.00
N TYR A 121 -14.42 8.35 12.85
CA TYR A 121 -14.57 9.80 12.74
C TYR A 121 -16.05 10.23 12.77
N CYS A 122 -16.48 10.89 13.85
CA CYS A 122 -17.59 11.85 13.91
C CYS A 122 -17.09 13.05 14.72
N ASP A 123 -17.47 14.28 14.35
CA ASP A 123 -17.16 15.50 15.11
C ASP A 123 -17.71 15.44 16.56
N ASN A 124 -18.70 14.58 16.80
CA ASN A 124 -19.18 14.22 18.13
C ASN A 124 -18.54 12.88 18.53
N GLN A 125 -17.79 12.88 19.63
CA GLN A 125 -17.21 11.66 20.21
C GLN A 125 -18.31 10.63 20.51
N GLY A 126 -18.11 9.39 20.11
CA GLY A 126 -19.02 8.28 20.39
C GLY A 126 -18.37 6.93 20.15
N ALA A 127 -18.87 5.87 20.79
CA ALA A 127 -18.36 4.51 20.62
C ALA A 127 -18.64 3.98 19.20
N LYS A 128 -17.66 3.30 18.60
CA LYS A 128 -17.67 2.91 17.18
C LYS A 128 -18.87 2.03 16.77
N ASP A 129 -19.41 1.24 17.70
CA ASP A 129 -20.54 0.34 17.44
C ASP A 129 -21.87 1.07 17.19
N THR A 130 -21.90 2.40 17.40
CA THR A 130 -23.08 3.24 17.16
C THR A 130 -23.08 3.95 15.79
N PHE A 131 -22.00 3.83 15.02
CA PHE A 131 -21.84 4.56 13.77
C PHE A 131 -22.58 3.89 12.61
N LYS A 132 -23.39 4.68 11.91
CA LYS A 132 -24.13 4.28 10.72
C LYS A 132 -23.37 4.69 9.47
N GLN A 133 -23.17 3.75 8.54
CA GLN A 133 -22.57 4.05 7.24
C GLN A 133 -23.59 4.69 6.31
N CYS A 134 -23.14 5.63 5.47
CA CYS A 134 -23.94 6.13 4.36
C CYS A 134 -24.28 4.97 3.42
N ALA A 135 -25.57 4.67 3.23
CA ALA A 135 -26.01 3.51 2.44
C ALA A 135 -25.55 3.55 0.98
N ARG A 136 -25.36 4.74 0.41
CA ARG A 136 -24.92 4.94 -0.99
C ARG A 136 -23.42 4.69 -1.15
N CYS A 137 -22.56 5.51 -0.53
CA CYS A 137 -21.10 5.38 -0.71
C CYS A 137 -20.45 4.31 0.18
N GLN A 138 -21.11 3.88 1.26
CA GLN A 138 -20.61 2.93 2.28
C GLN A 138 -19.22 3.27 2.85
N THR A 139 -18.82 4.54 2.73
CA THR A 139 -17.47 5.03 3.06
C THR A 139 -17.52 5.99 4.22
N THR A 140 -18.39 7.01 4.15
CA THR A 140 -18.55 7.97 5.24
C THR A 140 -19.44 7.37 6.34
N MET A 141 -19.00 7.49 7.58
CA MET A 141 -19.70 7.02 8.78
C MET A 141 -20.25 8.20 9.56
N TYR A 142 -21.41 8.02 10.18
CA TYR A 142 -22.06 9.02 11.00
C TYR A 142 -22.53 8.39 12.31
N CYS A 143 -22.21 9.03 13.42
CA CYS A 143 -22.69 8.70 14.76
C CYS A 143 -24.23 8.81 14.88
N SER A 144 -24.91 9.57 14.00
CA SER A 144 -26.37 9.75 14.04
C SER A 144 -26.94 10.16 12.68
N LYS A 145 -28.27 10.06 12.52
CA LYS A 145 -29.00 10.55 11.34
C LYS A 145 -28.87 12.08 11.20
N SER A 146 -28.83 12.83 12.30
CA SER A 146 -28.65 14.29 12.26
C SER A 146 -27.27 14.68 11.73
N CYS A 147 -26.20 13.99 12.16
CA CYS A 147 -24.86 14.20 11.62
C CYS A 147 -24.76 13.82 10.14
N GLN A 148 -25.48 12.78 9.70
CA GLN A 148 -25.58 12.43 8.29
C GLN A 148 -26.22 13.55 7.45
N VAL A 149 -27.33 14.13 7.91
CA VAL A 149 -28.02 15.24 7.21
C VAL A 149 -27.14 16.50 7.18
N LEU A 150 -26.46 16.82 8.28
CA LEU A 150 -25.51 17.93 8.34
C LEU A 150 -24.34 17.71 7.37
N GLY A 151 -23.73 16.51 7.39
CA GLY A 151 -22.66 16.14 6.47
C GLY A 151 -23.10 16.22 5.01
N TRP A 152 -24.34 15.81 4.71
CA TRP A 152 -24.93 15.93 3.37
C TRP A 152 -24.96 17.37 2.87
N LYS A 153 -25.43 18.30 3.71
CA LYS A 153 -25.47 19.75 3.40
C LYS A 153 -24.08 20.38 3.31
N LYS A 154 -23.12 19.92 4.12
CA LYS A 154 -21.72 20.38 4.13
C LYS A 154 -20.87 19.88 2.95
N GLY A 155 -21.48 19.19 1.97
CA GLY A 155 -20.80 18.77 0.74
C GLY A 155 -20.61 17.27 0.59
N HIS A 156 -21.09 16.43 1.52
CA HIS A 156 -21.02 14.98 1.34
C HIS A 156 -21.82 14.53 0.11
N LYS A 157 -22.85 15.26 -0.35
CA LYS A 157 -23.59 14.88 -1.57
C LYS A 157 -22.66 14.67 -2.77
N THR A 158 -21.83 15.67 -3.08
CA THR A 158 -20.86 15.63 -4.19
C THR A 158 -19.80 14.57 -3.96
N GLU A 159 -19.28 14.47 -2.73
CA GLU A 159 -18.29 13.45 -2.36
C GLU A 159 -18.88 12.02 -2.48
N CYS A 160 -20.15 11.84 -2.14
CA CYS A 160 -20.85 10.56 -2.17
C CYS A 160 -21.07 10.07 -3.60
N GLU A 161 -21.38 10.99 -4.52
CA GLU A 161 -21.52 10.70 -5.94
C GLU A 161 -20.21 10.26 -6.57
N LEU A 162 -19.13 11.01 -6.32
CA LEU A 162 -17.78 10.64 -6.77
C LEU A 162 -17.38 9.26 -6.21
N LYS A 163 -17.49 9.05 -4.89
CA LYS A 163 -17.15 7.74 -4.26
C LYS A 163 -18.01 6.58 -4.76
N SER A 164 -19.25 6.83 -5.16
CA SER A 164 -20.15 5.81 -5.69
C SER A 164 -19.78 5.43 -7.12
N LEU A 165 -19.44 6.40 -7.97
CA LEU A 165 -19.00 6.18 -9.35
C LEU A 165 -17.64 5.48 -9.40
N GLU A 166 -16.74 5.82 -8.47
CA GLU A 166 -15.46 5.11 -8.35
C GLU A 166 -15.63 3.64 -8.02
N ARG A 167 -16.59 3.26 -7.17
CA ARG A 167 -16.77 1.83 -6.88
C ARG A 167 -17.18 1.01 -8.10
N THR A 168 -17.81 1.65 -9.09
CA THR A 168 -18.22 0.99 -10.33
C THR A 168 -17.14 1.01 -11.41
N ALA A 169 -16.22 1.98 -11.34
CA ALA A 169 -15.09 2.20 -12.26
C ALA A 169 -13.79 1.51 -11.80
N ASP A 170 -13.55 1.48 -10.49
CA ASP A 170 -12.31 1.02 -9.87
C ASP A 170 -12.31 -0.51 -9.74
N THR A 171 -11.41 -1.17 -10.46
CA THR A 171 -11.22 -2.62 -10.36
C THR A 171 -10.41 -3.01 -9.12
N ILE A 172 -9.82 -2.05 -8.40
CA ILE A 172 -9.06 -2.35 -7.18
C ILE A 172 -10.05 -2.62 -6.03
N ASN A 173 -9.86 -3.76 -5.38
CA ASN A 173 -10.62 -4.11 -4.19
C ASN A 173 -10.51 -3.00 -3.13
N ARG A 174 -11.65 -2.64 -2.52
CA ARG A 174 -11.75 -1.67 -1.41
C ARG A 174 -10.70 -1.90 -0.32
N GLN A 175 -10.45 -3.16 0.07
CA GLN A 175 -9.49 -3.45 1.14
C GLN A 175 -8.04 -3.16 0.72
N ASP A 176 -7.70 -3.40 -0.55
CA ASP A 176 -6.40 -3.09 -1.13
C ASP A 176 -6.20 -1.58 -1.20
N ARG A 177 -7.19 -0.86 -1.72
CA ARG A 177 -7.15 0.60 -1.80
C ARG A 177 -6.92 1.25 -0.43
N VAL A 178 -7.64 0.80 0.59
CA VAL A 178 -7.47 1.30 1.97
C VAL A 178 -6.07 1.01 2.48
N PHE A 179 -5.54 -0.19 2.24
CA PHE A 179 -4.19 -0.56 2.64
C PHE A 179 -3.13 0.28 1.92
N MET A 180 -3.26 0.49 0.61
CA MET A 180 -2.34 1.33 -0.17
C MET A 180 -2.30 2.77 0.33
N HIS A 181 -3.45 3.36 0.66
CA HIS A 181 -3.50 4.70 1.25
C HIS A 181 -2.69 4.77 2.56
N HIS A 182 -2.85 3.77 3.43
CA HIS A 182 -2.12 3.71 4.69
C HIS A 182 -0.62 3.46 4.48
N LEU A 183 -0.28 2.54 3.58
CA LEU A 183 1.08 2.19 3.20
C LEU A 183 1.84 3.42 2.67
N ALA A 184 1.23 4.16 1.74
CA ALA A 184 1.82 5.36 1.15
C ALA A 184 2.10 6.44 2.19
N ILE A 185 1.13 6.71 3.07
CA ILE A 185 1.30 7.69 4.15
C ILE A 185 2.40 7.27 5.11
N ARG A 186 2.44 6.00 5.53
CA ARG A 186 3.48 5.50 6.42
C ARG A 186 4.86 5.59 5.78
N ASN A 187 5.02 5.06 4.58
CA ASN A 187 6.32 5.08 3.89
C ASN A 187 6.79 6.51 3.63
N ALA A 188 5.89 7.46 3.33
CA ALA A 188 6.24 8.87 3.23
C ALA A 188 6.72 9.45 4.57
N ARG A 189 6.13 9.06 5.70
CA ARG A 189 6.58 9.47 7.05
C ARG A 189 7.94 8.90 7.38
N ASP A 190 8.12 7.59 7.18
CA ASP A 190 9.38 6.90 7.44
C ASP A 190 10.55 7.51 6.62
N ASN A 191 10.23 8.15 5.48
CA ASN A 191 11.19 8.81 4.60
C ASN A 191 11.20 10.35 4.74
N ILE A 192 10.58 10.93 5.79
CA ILE A 192 10.37 12.38 5.86
C ILE A 192 11.69 13.19 5.86
N VAL A 193 12.75 12.67 6.46
CA VAL A 193 14.07 13.33 6.47
C VAL A 193 14.63 13.45 5.05
N ASN A 194 14.68 12.34 4.31
CA ASN A 194 15.11 12.33 2.91
C ASN A 194 14.18 13.19 2.03
N LEU A 195 12.86 13.18 2.28
CA LEU A 195 11.92 14.03 1.55
C LEU A 195 12.18 15.53 1.81
N ARG A 196 12.54 15.93 3.04
CA ARG A 196 12.94 17.32 3.35
C ARG A 196 14.22 17.71 2.61
N GLU A 197 15.19 16.80 2.51
CA GLU A 197 16.42 17.03 1.72
C GLU A 197 16.11 17.19 0.22
N ILE A 198 15.26 16.33 -0.35
CA ILE A 198 14.77 16.44 -1.73
C ILE A 198 14.04 17.76 -1.93
N ALA A 199 13.17 18.17 -1.01
CA ALA A 199 12.46 19.44 -1.07
C ALA A 199 13.42 20.64 -1.08
N ALA A 200 14.41 20.65 -0.17
CA ALA A 200 15.40 21.73 -0.09
C ALA A 200 16.27 21.83 -1.35
N ARG A 201 16.60 20.69 -1.96
CA ARG A 201 17.42 20.60 -3.17
C ARG A 201 16.66 20.98 -4.43
N ASP A 202 15.48 20.39 -4.63
CA ASP A 202 14.77 20.40 -5.91
C ASP A 202 13.66 21.47 -5.96
N HIS A 203 13.17 21.94 -4.81
CA HIS A 203 12.11 22.95 -4.69
C HIS A 203 12.49 24.08 -3.71
N PRO A 204 13.66 24.73 -3.89
CA PRO A 204 14.14 25.75 -2.97
C PRO A 204 13.16 26.92 -2.87
N GLY A 205 12.85 27.35 -1.65
CA GLY A 205 11.96 28.48 -1.39
C GLY A 205 10.46 28.17 -1.47
N VAL A 206 10.06 26.96 -1.87
CA VAL A 206 8.66 26.54 -1.84
C VAL A 206 8.30 26.12 -0.40
N PRO A 207 7.28 26.72 0.24
CA PRO A 207 6.84 26.29 1.56
C PRO A 207 6.34 24.85 1.53
N TYR A 208 6.55 24.09 2.60
CA TYR A 208 6.06 22.69 2.70
C TYR A 208 4.55 22.55 2.47
N ALA A 209 3.75 23.56 2.83
CA ALA A 209 2.32 23.61 2.53
C ALA A 209 2.01 23.54 1.01
N GLY A 210 2.94 23.95 0.17
CA GLY A 210 2.89 23.89 -1.29
C GLY A 210 3.52 22.64 -1.88
N LEU A 211 3.92 21.65 -1.08
CA LEU A 211 4.62 20.44 -1.53
C LEU A 211 3.80 19.16 -1.30
N GLY A 212 3.80 18.30 -2.32
CA GLY A 212 3.28 16.92 -2.26
C GLY A 212 4.40 15.88 -2.30
N VAL A 213 4.05 14.63 -2.00
CA VAL A 213 4.98 13.49 -1.96
C VAL A 213 4.61 12.47 -3.04
N SER A 214 5.60 11.99 -3.78
CA SER A 214 5.45 10.90 -4.76
C SER A 214 6.08 9.61 -4.25
N CYS A 215 5.33 8.52 -4.26
CA CYS A 215 5.79 7.16 -3.95
C CYS A 215 5.75 6.30 -5.23
N ASP A 216 6.90 5.84 -5.71
CA ASP A 216 6.99 4.97 -6.88
C ASP A 216 7.26 3.53 -6.46
N TYR A 217 6.19 2.72 -6.45
CA TYR A 217 6.22 1.30 -6.11
C TYR A 217 6.44 0.39 -7.33
N LEU A 218 6.69 0.96 -8.51
CA LEU A 218 7.15 0.18 -9.66
C LEU A 218 8.63 -0.22 -9.53
N LYS A 219 9.36 0.43 -8.63
CA LYS A 219 10.76 0.15 -8.34
C LYS A 219 10.88 -0.67 -7.06
N VAL A 220 11.90 -1.52 -7.02
CA VAL A 220 12.22 -2.37 -5.87
C VAL A 220 13.69 -2.14 -5.49
N PRO A 221 13.98 -1.46 -4.36
CA PRO A 221 13.03 -0.89 -3.39
C PRO A 221 12.25 0.33 -3.94
N PRO A 222 11.11 0.70 -3.32
CA PRO A 222 10.33 1.88 -3.73
C PRO A 222 11.16 3.16 -3.65
N THR A 223 10.92 4.10 -4.57
CA THR A 223 11.57 5.41 -4.54
C THR A 223 10.60 6.51 -4.15
N PHE A 224 11.08 7.51 -3.42
CA PHE A 224 10.29 8.62 -2.89
C PHE A 224 10.76 9.95 -3.47
N GLY A 225 9.84 10.88 -3.66
CA GLY A 225 10.12 12.18 -4.23
C GLY A 225 9.15 13.26 -3.77
N VAL A 226 9.44 14.49 -4.18
CA VAL A 226 8.68 15.69 -3.82
C VAL A 226 8.30 16.43 -5.09
N PHE A 227 7.09 17.00 -5.11
CA PHE A 227 6.63 17.83 -6.20
C PHE A 227 5.93 19.09 -5.69
N ALA A 228 6.04 20.19 -6.44
CA ALA A 228 5.29 21.41 -6.17
C ALA A 228 3.81 21.23 -6.54
N LEU A 229 2.92 21.65 -5.64
CA LEU A 229 1.47 21.67 -5.88
C LEU A 229 1.06 22.78 -6.84
N GLU A 230 1.87 23.83 -6.96
CA GLU A 230 1.66 24.89 -7.94
C GLU A 230 1.77 24.30 -9.35
N ASN A 231 0.73 24.49 -10.17
CA ASN A 231 0.61 23.92 -11.52
C ASN A 231 0.61 22.39 -11.62
N TYR A 232 0.52 21.66 -10.51
CA TYR A 232 0.34 20.21 -10.56
C TYR A 232 -0.98 19.87 -11.27
N THR A 233 -0.87 19.18 -12.41
CA THR A 233 -1.99 18.64 -13.18
C THR A 233 -1.92 17.11 -13.18
N LEU A 234 -3.10 16.48 -13.27
CA LEU A 234 -3.21 15.03 -13.46
C LEU A 234 -2.84 14.60 -14.89
N GLU A 235 -2.50 15.54 -15.79
CA GLU A 235 -2.22 15.24 -17.20
C GLU A 235 -0.94 14.41 -17.40
N ARG A 236 -0.04 14.41 -16.41
CA ARG A 236 1.11 13.47 -16.34
C ARG A 236 0.69 12.01 -16.07
N LEU A 237 -0.60 11.72 -15.93
CA LEU A 237 -1.16 10.45 -15.46
C LEU A 237 -2.03 9.71 -16.50
N ALA A 238 -2.10 10.23 -17.72
CA ALA A 238 -2.89 9.63 -18.79
C ALA A 238 -2.26 8.31 -19.27
N ASP A 239 -2.69 7.21 -18.67
CA ASP A 239 -3.07 6.07 -19.51
C ASP A 239 -4.30 6.55 -20.31
N PRO A 240 -4.31 6.51 -21.66
CA PRO A 240 -5.47 6.90 -22.46
C PRO A 240 -6.75 6.11 -22.13
N THR A 241 -6.64 5.04 -21.33
CA THR A 241 -7.76 4.25 -20.81
C THR A 241 -8.18 4.60 -19.38
N ALA A 242 -7.46 5.50 -18.68
CA ALA A 242 -7.82 5.94 -17.34
C ALA A 242 -9.14 6.73 -17.35
N GLU A 243 -10.13 6.16 -16.68
CA GLU A 243 -11.53 6.60 -16.72
C GLU A 243 -11.71 8.01 -16.12
N ARG A 244 -12.43 8.90 -16.82
CA ARG A 244 -12.69 10.32 -16.45
C ARG A 244 -13.13 10.55 -14.99
N THR A 245 -13.67 9.53 -14.34
CA THR A 245 -14.09 9.54 -12.93
C THR A 245 -12.91 9.65 -11.95
N LEU A 246 -11.79 8.99 -12.23
CA LEU A 246 -10.59 9.02 -11.39
C LEU A 246 -9.95 10.43 -11.39
N GLU A 247 -10.00 11.08 -12.55
CA GLU A 247 -9.54 12.46 -12.73
C GLU A 247 -10.36 13.45 -11.89
N ALA A 248 -11.70 13.33 -11.90
CA ALA A 248 -12.57 14.23 -11.15
C ALA A 248 -12.32 14.19 -9.63
N ARG A 249 -12.09 13.01 -9.04
CA ARG A 249 -11.71 12.92 -7.62
C ARG A 249 -10.29 13.44 -7.38
N GLY A 250 -9.33 13.07 -8.23
CA GLY A 250 -7.96 13.56 -8.11
C GLY A 250 -7.92 15.09 -8.06
N LEU A 251 -8.66 15.75 -8.97
CA LEU A 251 -8.78 17.21 -9.00
C LEU A 251 -9.45 17.76 -7.74
N SER A 252 -10.51 17.11 -7.25
CA SER A 252 -11.15 17.50 -5.99
C SER A 252 -10.21 17.40 -4.79
N LEU A 253 -9.38 16.36 -4.72
CA LEU A 253 -8.38 16.20 -3.67
C LEU A 253 -7.28 17.26 -3.76
N ILE A 254 -6.76 17.54 -4.96
CA ILE A 254 -5.77 18.60 -5.20
C ILE A 254 -6.32 19.95 -4.76
N ALA A 255 -7.54 20.29 -5.20
CA ALA A 255 -8.19 21.54 -4.82
C ALA A 255 -8.36 21.64 -3.29
N LYS A 256 -8.77 20.54 -2.64
CA LYS A 256 -8.89 20.47 -1.19
C LYS A 256 -7.55 20.70 -0.48
N VAL A 257 -6.45 20.10 -0.95
CA VAL A 257 -5.12 20.30 -0.36
C VAL A 257 -4.66 21.74 -0.53
N ARG A 258 -4.79 22.31 -1.74
CA ARG A 258 -4.43 23.71 -2.02
C ARG A 258 -5.19 24.70 -1.13
N ALA A 259 -6.47 24.45 -0.89
CA ALA A 259 -7.30 25.29 -0.02
C ALA A 259 -7.08 25.05 1.49
N SER A 260 -6.24 24.09 1.88
CA SER A 260 -6.09 23.68 3.29
C SER A 260 -4.96 24.38 4.03
N GLU A 261 -4.22 25.28 3.37
CA GLU A 261 -3.13 26.06 3.96
C GLU A 261 -2.11 25.18 4.72
N GLY A 262 -1.75 24.03 4.15
CA GLY A 262 -0.76 23.10 4.71
C GLY A 262 -1.31 22.06 5.68
N LYS A 263 -2.60 22.11 6.04
CA LYS A 263 -3.21 21.12 6.95
C LYS A 263 -3.13 19.67 6.44
N TYR A 264 -3.12 19.48 5.12
CA TYR A 264 -3.02 18.17 4.47
C TYR A 264 -1.84 18.13 3.52
N THR A 265 -1.25 16.95 3.35
CA THR A 265 -0.25 16.69 2.31
C THR A 265 -0.86 15.77 1.26
N LEU A 266 -0.68 16.12 -0.02
CA LEU A 266 -1.04 15.26 -1.14
C LEU A 266 0.05 14.19 -1.31
N VAL A 267 -0.35 12.93 -1.37
CA VAL A 267 0.54 11.80 -1.64
C VAL A 267 0.05 11.10 -2.91
N GLU A 268 0.89 11.09 -3.94
CA GLU A 268 0.66 10.28 -5.14
C GLU A 268 1.43 8.96 -5.04
N SER A 269 0.86 7.88 -5.54
CA SER A 269 1.47 6.55 -5.52
C SER A 269 1.30 5.87 -6.85
N ARG A 270 2.41 5.50 -7.49
CA ARG A 270 2.39 4.69 -8.73
C ARG A 270 2.57 3.23 -8.37
N VAL A 271 1.64 2.38 -8.81
CA VAL A 271 1.62 0.94 -8.48
C VAL A 271 1.44 0.09 -9.73
N SER A 272 1.96 -1.14 -9.69
CA SER A 272 1.89 -2.08 -10.84
C SER A 272 0.47 -2.61 -11.02
N ARG A 273 0.00 -2.68 -12.26
CA ARG A 273 -1.31 -3.23 -12.63
C ARG A 273 -1.18 -4.06 -13.92
N GLY A 274 -0.50 -5.19 -13.82
CA GLY A 274 -0.20 -6.04 -14.97
C GLY A 274 0.74 -5.33 -15.95
N GLU A 275 0.30 -5.20 -17.20
CA GLU A 275 1.07 -4.59 -18.29
C GLU A 275 1.12 -3.06 -18.17
N THR A 276 0.29 -2.48 -17.30
CA THR A 276 0.24 -1.04 -17.06
C THR A 276 0.55 -0.71 -15.60
N SER A 277 0.47 0.58 -15.28
CA SER A 277 0.53 1.07 -13.91
C SER A 277 -0.68 1.94 -13.65
N THR A 278 -1.04 2.08 -12.38
CA THR A 278 -2.09 3.02 -11.99
C THR A 278 -1.56 4.01 -10.96
N LEU A 279 -2.09 5.23 -11.00
CA LEU A 279 -1.83 6.23 -9.99
C LEU A 279 -2.94 6.21 -8.94
N ILE A 280 -2.54 6.21 -7.68
CA ILE A 280 -3.41 6.35 -6.52
C ILE A 280 -3.08 7.67 -5.83
N ILE A 281 -4.10 8.52 -5.66
CA ILE A 281 -3.96 9.78 -4.95
C ILE A 281 -4.58 9.65 -3.55
N THR A 282 -3.80 10.08 -2.57
CA THR A 282 -4.16 10.06 -1.15
C THR A 282 -3.93 11.45 -0.58
N ILE A 283 -4.72 11.82 0.43
CA ILE A 283 -4.43 12.97 1.29
C ILE A 283 -4.15 12.46 2.69
N SER A 284 -3.11 12.97 3.32
CA SER A 284 -2.85 12.68 4.73
C SER A 284 -3.90 13.34 5.64
N VAL A 285 -4.06 12.83 6.86
CA VAL A 285 -4.99 13.42 7.85
C VAL A 285 -4.45 14.73 8.45
N ARG A 286 -3.13 14.86 8.49
CA ARG A 286 -2.35 16.02 8.93
C ARG A 286 -1.15 16.21 8.01
N SER A 287 -0.54 17.39 8.00
CA SER A 287 0.71 17.65 7.29
C SER A 287 1.74 16.56 7.61
N LEU A 288 2.35 15.99 6.57
CA LEU A 288 3.49 15.08 6.72
C LEU A 288 4.76 15.85 7.09
N TRP A 289 4.81 17.14 6.72
CA TRP A 289 5.98 17.99 6.86
C TRP A 289 6.18 18.53 8.27
N GLU A 290 5.11 18.57 9.08
CA GLU A 290 5.08 19.08 10.45
C GLU A 290 5.20 17.97 11.49
N PHE A 291 5.71 16.79 11.10
CA PHE A 291 5.77 15.65 12.02
C PHE A 291 6.62 15.98 13.25
N ASP A 292 5.95 16.02 14.41
CA ASP A 292 6.50 16.10 15.76
C ASP A 292 6.44 14.71 16.40
N SER A 293 7.44 14.35 17.20
CA SER A 293 7.65 13.02 17.80
C SER A 293 6.47 12.45 18.59
N ASP A 294 5.54 13.31 19.04
CA ASP A 294 4.40 12.95 19.89
C ASP A 294 3.42 11.97 19.24
N TRP A 295 3.31 11.96 17.90
CA TRP A 295 2.36 11.08 17.20
C TRP A 295 2.82 9.62 17.11
N GLU A 296 4.14 9.39 17.03
CA GLU A 296 4.71 8.03 17.09
C GLU A 296 4.52 7.45 18.49
N GLU A 297 4.70 8.24 19.54
CA GLU A 297 4.41 7.80 20.90
C GLU A 297 2.92 7.52 21.11
N GLU A 298 2.02 8.40 20.66
CA GLU A 298 0.57 8.18 20.73
C GLU A 298 0.16 6.91 19.96
N MET A 299 0.75 6.69 18.77
CA MET A 299 0.46 5.50 17.96
C MET A 299 1.04 4.22 18.56
N ASN A 300 2.28 4.24 19.05
CA ASN A 300 2.90 3.09 19.69
C ASN A 300 2.12 2.71 20.95
N ARG A 301 1.68 3.69 21.76
CA ARG A 301 0.77 3.45 22.90
C ARG A 301 -0.53 2.78 22.48
N LEU A 302 -1.16 3.22 21.38
CA LEU A 302 -2.42 2.62 20.89
C LEU A 302 -2.24 1.21 20.32
N ILE A 303 -1.07 0.91 19.75
CA ILE A 303 -0.70 -0.42 19.25
C ILE A 303 -0.39 -1.37 20.41
N ASP A 304 0.40 -0.92 21.41
CA ASP A 304 0.77 -1.71 22.59
C ASP A 304 -0.44 -2.12 23.42
N LEU A 305 -1.38 -1.19 23.66
CA LEU A 305 -2.64 -1.47 24.35
C LEU A 305 -3.52 -2.53 23.64
N SER A 306 -3.28 -2.79 22.35
CA SER A 306 -4.04 -3.77 21.57
C SER A 306 -3.33 -5.12 21.42
N ALA A 307 -2.01 -5.15 21.55
CA ALA A 307 -1.21 -6.38 21.47
C ALA A 307 -1.48 -7.29 22.69
N GLU A 308 -1.76 -6.69 23.86
CA GLU A 308 -2.18 -7.40 25.07
C GLU A 308 -3.56 -8.09 24.92
N ASP A 309 -4.45 -7.57 24.07
CA ASP A 309 -5.82 -8.07 23.88
C ASP A 309 -5.96 -9.15 22.78
N VAL A 310 -4.98 -9.29 21.86
CA VAL A 310 -5.12 -10.14 20.66
C VAL A 310 -4.31 -11.45 20.72
N GLY A 311 -3.55 -11.70 21.80
CA GLY A 311 -2.85 -12.97 21.97
C GLY A 311 -1.94 -13.31 20.78
N MET A 312 -1.06 -12.38 20.40
CA MET A 312 -0.06 -12.65 19.35
C MET A 312 0.88 -13.79 19.80
N PRO A 313 1.15 -14.81 18.96
CA PRO A 313 2.10 -15.85 19.31
C PRO A 313 3.51 -15.28 19.51
N SER A 314 4.06 -15.46 20.70
CA SER A 314 5.40 -15.02 21.14
C SER A 314 6.59 -15.67 20.40
N ALA A 315 6.33 -16.45 19.34
CA ALA A 315 7.35 -17.21 18.62
C ALA A 315 8.21 -16.38 17.65
N TRP A 316 7.85 -15.12 17.35
CA TRP A 316 8.52 -14.31 16.33
C TRP A 316 9.45 -13.23 16.90
N ALA A 317 9.53 -13.10 18.22
CA ALA A 317 10.37 -12.10 18.90
C ALA A 317 11.78 -12.62 19.28
N LYS A 318 12.16 -13.85 18.89
CA LYS A 318 13.38 -14.51 19.39
C LYS A 318 14.49 -14.81 18.36
N GLU A 319 14.36 -14.38 17.11
CA GLU A 319 15.42 -14.61 16.08
C GLU A 319 16.02 -13.31 15.50
N LEU A 320 16.01 -12.22 16.27
CA LEU A 320 16.68 -10.96 15.91
C LEU A 320 17.80 -10.56 16.89
N THR A 321 18.26 -11.48 17.73
CA THR A 321 19.34 -11.23 18.70
C THR A 321 20.44 -12.28 18.74
N ASP A 322 20.63 -13.10 17.70
CA ASP A 322 21.84 -13.92 17.52
C ASP A 322 22.30 -13.95 16.06
#